data_AF-A0A7C1Q6P0-F1
#
_entry.id   AF-A0A7C1Q6P0-F1
#
_cell.length_a   1.000
_cell.length_b   1.000
_cell.length_c   1.000
_cell.angle_alpha   90.00
_cell.angle_beta   90.00
_cell.angle_gamma   90.00
#
_symmetry.space_group_name_H-M   'P 1'
#
loop_
_entity.id
_entity.type
_entity.pdbx_description
1 polymer ?
#
loop_
_entity_poly.entity_id
_entity_poly.type
_entity_poly.pdbx_seq_one_letter_code
_entity_poly.pdbx_strand_id
1 'polypeptide(L)'
;MNINKARVNFKHYGNLPDPSEGIKFQVYTEDFLKETMQLFFNIDFDDISFIDLILNDQIKEIIKKAEQNLKENKIEECIINCAKAEIIITEVFTEILPLFNVSTYNLLSNINFKRGRGAILDREFRYIGTYMNYLRTFTLISIININISKHIKFRNIITFVSRAEGGEFIVKNKRKYSSEEADYCLKYIIDLAIAVQDHLPNR
;
A
#
# COMPACT_ATOMS: atom_id res chain seq x y z
N MET A 1 -21.14 7.56 -30.87
CA MET A 1 -22.41 6.80 -30.71
C MET A 1 -22.87 7.00 -29.27
N ASN A 2 -24.06 7.56 -29.03
CA ASN A 2 -24.49 8.05 -27.71
C ASN A 2 -24.93 6.88 -26.80
N ILE A 3 -24.50 6.85 -25.54
CA ILE A 3 -24.87 5.83 -24.55
C ILE A 3 -26.40 5.69 -24.40
N ASN A 4 -27.12 6.81 -24.56
CA ASN A 4 -28.58 6.83 -24.54
C ASN A 4 -29.17 6.06 -25.72
N LYS A 5 -28.54 6.15 -26.90
CA LYS A 5 -28.99 5.42 -28.10
C LYS A 5 -28.73 3.92 -27.97
N ALA A 6 -27.58 3.51 -27.43
CA ALA A 6 -27.30 2.11 -27.13
C ALA A 6 -28.30 1.54 -26.10
N ARG A 7 -28.61 2.29 -25.04
CA ARG A 7 -29.63 1.92 -24.05
C ARG A 7 -31.03 1.77 -24.65
N VAL A 8 -31.45 2.72 -25.49
CA VAL A 8 -32.76 2.70 -26.18
C VAL A 8 -32.83 1.52 -27.14
N ASN A 9 -31.77 1.26 -27.92
CA ASN A 9 -31.69 0.12 -28.83
C ASN A 9 -31.81 -1.22 -28.10
N PHE A 10 -31.16 -1.36 -26.96
CA PHE A 10 -31.28 -2.56 -26.13
C PHE A 10 -32.70 -2.71 -25.56
N LYS A 11 -33.26 -1.64 -24.95
CA LYS A 11 -34.58 -1.68 -24.28
C LYS A 11 -35.75 -1.93 -25.24
N HIS A 12 -35.72 -1.31 -26.41
CA HIS A 12 -36.87 -1.31 -27.33
C HIS A 12 -36.73 -2.31 -28.48
N TYR A 13 -35.50 -2.68 -28.84
CA TYR A 13 -35.24 -3.54 -30.00
C TYR A 13 -34.43 -4.79 -29.65
N GLY A 14 -34.05 -5.00 -28.38
CA GLY A 14 -33.29 -6.19 -27.95
C GLY A 14 -31.87 -6.28 -28.52
N ASN A 15 -31.37 -5.20 -29.15
CA ASN A 15 -30.05 -5.19 -29.75
C ASN A 15 -28.99 -5.11 -28.66
N LEU A 16 -28.28 -6.22 -28.42
CA LEU A 16 -27.12 -6.22 -27.55
C LEU A 16 -26.01 -5.36 -28.18
N PRO A 17 -25.48 -4.36 -27.47
CA PRO A 17 -24.28 -3.67 -27.93
C PRO A 17 -23.10 -4.64 -27.93
N ASP A 18 -22.25 -4.51 -28.95
CA ASP A 18 -21.02 -5.29 -29.02
C ASP A 18 -20.12 -4.94 -27.82
N PRO A 19 -19.55 -5.92 -27.08
CA PRO A 19 -18.65 -5.65 -25.95
C PRO A 19 -17.48 -4.70 -26.29
N SER A 20 -17.02 -4.69 -27.54
CA SER A 20 -16.00 -3.75 -28.02
C SER A 20 -16.46 -2.29 -28.04
N GLU A 21 -17.77 -2.02 -28.06
CA GLU A 21 -18.31 -0.66 -27.86
C GLU A 21 -18.11 -0.15 -26.43
N GLY A 22 -17.91 -1.05 -25.46
CA GLY A 22 -17.55 -0.70 -24.08
C GLY A 22 -16.29 0.16 -23.98
N ILE A 23 -15.29 -0.13 -24.84
CA ILE A 23 -14.04 0.64 -24.91
C ILE A 23 -14.31 2.10 -25.31
N LYS A 24 -15.25 2.32 -26.24
CA LYS A 24 -15.62 3.68 -26.67
C LYS A 24 -16.23 4.48 -25.51
N PHE A 25 -16.99 3.84 -24.63
CA PHE A 25 -17.55 4.52 -23.46
C PHE A 25 -16.49 4.89 -22.42
N GLN A 26 -15.41 4.12 -22.30
CA GLN A 26 -14.27 4.51 -21.46
C GLN A 26 -13.62 5.79 -21.98
N VAL A 27 -13.31 5.84 -23.27
CA VAL A 27 -12.72 7.04 -23.90
C VAL A 27 -13.65 8.25 -23.74
N TYR A 28 -14.94 8.10 -24.03
CA TYR A 28 -15.90 9.21 -23.83
C TYR A 28 -16.00 9.67 -22.38
N THR A 29 -15.87 8.76 -21.41
CA THR A 29 -15.91 9.13 -19.99
C THR A 29 -14.63 9.87 -19.61
N GLU A 30 -13.47 9.42 -20.11
CA GLU A 30 -12.19 10.10 -19.91
C GLU A 30 -12.22 11.52 -20.50
N ASP A 31 -12.66 11.67 -21.75
CA ASP A 31 -12.80 12.97 -22.42
C ASP A 31 -13.74 13.89 -21.63
N PHE A 32 -14.90 13.37 -21.21
CA PHE A 32 -15.85 14.13 -20.39
C PHE A 32 -15.23 14.59 -19.07
N LEU A 33 -14.47 13.74 -18.38
CA LEU A 33 -13.79 14.10 -17.14
C LEU A 33 -12.71 15.15 -17.38
N LYS A 34 -11.89 15.00 -18.43
CA LYS A 34 -10.87 15.98 -18.84
C LYS A 34 -11.50 17.36 -19.11
N GLU A 35 -12.54 17.41 -19.94
CA GLU A 35 -13.26 18.65 -20.25
C GLU A 35 -13.90 19.27 -19.00
N THR A 36 -14.57 18.46 -18.17
CA THR A 36 -15.29 18.94 -16.98
C THR A 36 -14.31 19.47 -15.93
N MET A 37 -13.19 18.78 -15.68
CA MET A 37 -12.20 19.24 -14.70
C MET A 37 -11.53 20.54 -15.15
N GLN A 38 -11.19 20.65 -16.43
CA GLN A 38 -10.64 21.88 -16.97
C GLN A 38 -11.66 23.03 -16.91
N LEU A 39 -12.93 22.78 -17.26
CA LEU A 39 -13.95 23.83 -17.38
C LEU A 39 -14.45 24.34 -16.02
N PHE A 40 -14.64 23.45 -15.05
CA PHE A 40 -15.24 23.83 -13.76
C PHE A 40 -14.21 24.03 -12.65
N PHE A 41 -13.07 23.35 -12.70
CA PHE A 41 -12.05 23.40 -11.64
C PHE A 41 -10.74 24.04 -12.10
N ASN A 42 -10.54 24.23 -13.41
CA ASN A 42 -9.28 24.71 -14.00
C ASN A 42 -8.07 23.86 -13.55
N ILE A 43 -8.28 22.55 -13.46
CA ILE A 43 -7.30 21.53 -13.09
C ILE A 43 -7.22 20.53 -14.25
N ASP A 44 -6.00 20.14 -14.63
CA ASP A 44 -5.80 19.05 -15.57
C ASP A 44 -6.18 17.72 -14.90
N PHE A 45 -7.00 16.92 -15.56
CA PHE A 45 -7.38 15.61 -15.04
C PHE A 45 -6.16 14.70 -14.83
N ASP A 46 -5.13 14.85 -15.67
CA ASP A 46 -3.89 14.07 -15.57
C ASP A 46 -3.04 14.47 -14.35
N ASP A 47 -3.29 15.65 -13.75
CA ASP A 47 -2.65 16.11 -12.50
C ASP A 47 -3.31 15.52 -11.24
N ILE A 48 -4.46 14.86 -11.37
CA ILE A 48 -5.19 14.29 -10.23
C ILE A 48 -4.54 12.97 -9.83
N SER A 49 -3.79 12.99 -8.73
CA SER A 49 -3.19 11.79 -8.15
C SER A 49 -4.02 11.27 -6.99
N PHE A 50 -4.21 9.94 -6.91
CA PHE A 50 -4.78 9.30 -5.71
C PHE A 50 -3.97 9.61 -4.44
N ILE A 51 -2.71 10.00 -4.58
CA ILE A 51 -1.85 10.46 -3.49
C ILE A 51 -2.45 11.69 -2.79
N ASP A 52 -3.20 12.53 -3.51
CA ASP A 52 -3.81 13.73 -2.92
C ASP A 52 -4.95 13.43 -1.94
N LEU A 53 -5.50 12.21 -1.96
CA LEU A 53 -6.51 11.72 -1.02
C LEU A 53 -5.93 11.29 0.34
N ILE A 54 -4.60 11.16 0.43
CA ILE A 54 -3.92 10.78 1.67
C ILE A 54 -3.86 11.99 2.61
N LEU A 55 -4.41 11.86 3.81
CA LEU A 55 -4.50 12.94 4.81
C LEU A 55 -3.21 13.12 5.61
N ASN A 56 -2.43 12.06 5.83
CA ASN A 56 -1.18 12.15 6.57
C ASN A 56 -0.09 12.77 5.69
N ASP A 57 0.30 14.01 5.97
CA ASP A 57 1.30 14.77 5.19
C ASP A 57 2.64 14.04 5.07
N GLN A 58 3.09 13.36 6.13
CA GLN A 58 4.36 12.63 6.10
C GLN A 58 4.31 11.46 5.10
N ILE A 59 3.22 10.69 5.11
CA ILE A 59 3.01 9.57 4.17
C ILE A 59 2.84 10.13 2.75
N LYS A 60 2.02 11.17 2.59
CA LYS A 60 1.75 11.85 1.32
C LYS A 60 3.04 12.32 0.65
N GLU A 61 3.89 13.04 1.37
CA GLU A 61 5.16 13.55 0.84
C GLU A 61 6.12 12.44 0.40
N ILE A 62 6.18 11.33 1.14
CA ILE A 62 7.05 10.20 0.78
C ILE A 62 6.53 9.49 -0.47
N ILE A 63 5.22 9.32 -0.59
CA ILE A 63 4.61 8.67 -1.76
C ILE A 63 4.68 9.60 -2.99
N LYS A 64 4.52 10.93 -2.84
CA LYS A 64 4.77 11.91 -3.92
C LYS A 64 6.20 11.80 -4.44
N LYS A 65 7.19 11.68 -3.55
CA LYS A 65 8.59 11.44 -3.94
C LYS A 65 8.76 10.10 -4.67
N ALA A 66 8.03 9.06 -4.28
CA ALA A 66 8.05 7.78 -4.99
C ALA A 66 7.48 7.91 -6.41
N GLU A 67 6.36 8.61 -6.58
CA GLU A 67 5.74 8.87 -7.89
C GLU A 67 6.66 9.68 -8.80
N GLN A 68 7.29 10.73 -8.28
CA GLN A 68 8.27 11.52 -9.03
C GLN A 68 9.49 10.67 -9.45
N ASN A 69 10.02 9.84 -8.55
CA ASN A 69 11.11 8.93 -8.88
C ASN A 69 10.73 7.94 -9.98
N LEU A 70 9.49 7.45 -9.99
CA LEU A 70 8.99 6.59 -11.07
C LEU A 70 8.93 7.35 -12.41
N LYS A 71 8.39 8.58 -12.41
CA LYS A 71 8.35 9.47 -13.60
C LYS A 71 9.76 9.77 -14.15
N GLU A 72 10.74 9.92 -13.26
CA GLU A 72 12.15 10.18 -13.60
C GLU A 72 12.97 8.91 -13.90
N ASN A 73 12.35 7.73 -14.00
CA ASN A 73 13.03 6.42 -14.17
C ASN A 73 14.04 6.06 -13.07
N LYS A 74 13.92 6.66 -11.89
CA LYS A 74 14.67 6.34 -10.66
C LYS A 74 13.99 5.20 -9.90
N ILE A 75 14.05 4.01 -10.50
CA ILE A 75 13.28 2.84 -10.05
C ILE A 75 13.66 2.39 -8.63
N GLU A 76 14.96 2.41 -8.29
CA GLU A 76 15.42 2.00 -6.96
C GLU A 76 14.89 2.96 -5.88
N GLU A 77 14.98 4.26 -6.13
CA GLU A 77 14.54 5.30 -5.20
C GLU A 77 13.02 5.28 -5.03
N CYS A 78 12.26 4.94 -6.07
CA CYS A 78 10.81 4.72 -5.97
C CYS A 78 10.50 3.60 -4.96
N ILE A 79 11.12 2.44 -5.10
CA ILE A 79 10.88 1.29 -4.21
C ILE A 79 11.36 1.57 -2.78
N ILE A 80 12.48 2.27 -2.61
CA ILE A 80 12.96 2.70 -1.29
C ILE A 80 11.93 3.61 -0.61
N ASN A 81 11.35 4.57 -1.35
CA ASN A 81 10.33 5.45 -0.77
C ASN A 81 9.03 4.70 -0.48
N CYS A 82 8.61 3.75 -1.32
CA CYS A 82 7.49 2.85 -1.00
C CYS A 82 7.74 2.07 0.30
N ALA A 83 8.99 1.62 0.53
CA ALA A 83 9.34 0.85 1.73
C ALA A 83 9.32 1.74 2.99
N LYS A 84 9.81 2.97 2.88
CA LYS A 84 9.72 3.97 3.96
C LYS A 84 8.27 4.27 4.32
N ALA A 85 7.42 4.45 3.31
CA ALA A 85 5.99 4.68 3.51
C ALA A 85 5.33 3.50 4.23
N GLU A 86 5.67 2.26 3.86
CA GLU A 86 5.12 1.06 4.54
C GLU A 86 5.47 1.03 6.03
N ILE A 87 6.70 1.39 6.41
CA ILE A 87 7.09 1.47 7.83
C ILE A 87 6.20 2.47 8.57
N ILE A 88 5.99 3.66 8.01
CA ILE A 88 5.21 4.72 8.68
C ILE A 88 3.73 4.31 8.75
N ILE A 89 3.18 3.72 7.69
CA ILE A 89 1.80 3.22 7.69
C ILE A 89 1.61 2.10 8.73
N THR A 90 2.58 1.20 8.84
CA THR A 90 2.50 0.08 9.80
C THR A 90 2.80 0.50 11.24
N GLU A 91 3.46 1.65 11.47
CA GLU A 91 3.58 2.27 12.80
C GLU A 91 2.18 2.59 13.37
N VAL A 92 1.24 3.08 12.54
CA VAL A 92 -0.17 3.32 12.95
C VAL A 92 -0.82 2.05 13.50
N PHE A 93 -0.53 0.89 12.90
CA PHE A 93 -1.06 -0.38 13.40
C PHE A 93 -0.53 -0.78 14.79
N THR A 94 0.60 -0.23 15.21
CA THR A 94 1.23 -0.57 16.49
C THR A 94 0.46 0.00 17.67
N GLU A 95 -0.34 1.04 17.46
CA GLU A 95 -1.27 1.57 18.45
C GLU A 95 -2.47 0.64 18.68
N ILE A 96 -2.93 -0.03 17.63
CA ILE A 96 -4.14 -0.88 17.66
C ILE A 96 -3.83 -2.28 18.16
N LEU A 97 -2.77 -2.86 17.62
CA LEU A 97 -2.30 -4.19 17.99
C LEU A 97 -0.79 -4.04 18.16
N PRO A 98 -0.22 -4.16 19.37
CA PRO A 98 1.21 -3.95 19.54
C PRO A 98 2.04 -5.07 18.89
N LEU A 99 3.29 -4.76 18.56
CA LEU A 99 4.28 -5.76 18.12
C LEU A 99 4.48 -6.80 19.22
N PHE A 100 4.54 -8.08 18.83
CA PHE A 100 5.02 -9.11 19.72
C PHE A 100 6.55 -8.96 19.84
N ASN A 101 7.01 -8.41 20.96
CA ASN A 101 8.43 -8.30 21.26
C ASN A 101 8.85 -9.49 22.14
N VAL A 102 9.94 -10.17 21.80
CA VAL A 102 10.53 -11.22 22.66
C VAL A 102 10.92 -10.63 24.03
N SER A 103 11.07 -9.31 24.19
CA SER A 103 11.25 -8.69 25.52
C SER A 103 10.02 -8.80 26.44
N THR A 104 8.80 -8.98 25.93
CA THR A 104 7.64 -9.28 26.80
C THR A 104 7.76 -10.68 27.41
N TYR A 105 8.55 -11.57 26.81
CA TYR A 105 8.97 -12.82 27.46
C TYR A 105 9.94 -12.58 28.62
N ASN A 106 10.77 -11.52 28.64
CA ASN A 106 11.59 -11.23 29.83
C ASN A 106 10.75 -10.86 31.06
N LEU A 107 9.52 -10.36 30.87
CA LEU A 107 8.54 -10.18 31.94
C LEU A 107 7.92 -11.51 32.39
N LEU A 108 7.68 -12.44 31.46
CA LEU A 108 7.12 -13.77 31.75
C LEU A 108 8.17 -14.80 32.21
N SER A 109 9.44 -14.64 31.87
CA SER A 109 10.54 -15.55 32.23
C SER A 109 11.00 -15.39 33.67
N ASN A 110 10.60 -14.28 34.31
CA ASN A 110 10.61 -14.15 35.77
C ASN A 110 9.67 -15.16 36.46
N ILE A 111 8.78 -15.80 35.71
CA ILE A 111 8.00 -16.96 36.14
C ILE A 111 8.85 -18.23 35.89
N ASN A 112 9.86 -18.43 36.73
CA ASN A 112 10.48 -19.74 37.05
C ASN A 112 11.10 -20.61 35.92
N PHE A 113 11.59 -20.08 34.80
CA PHE A 113 12.36 -20.90 33.84
C PHE A 113 13.88 -20.82 34.09
N LYS A 114 14.40 -21.81 34.81
CA LYS A 114 15.80 -21.92 35.25
C LYS A 114 16.83 -21.75 34.11
N ARG A 115 17.83 -20.91 34.40
CA ARG A 115 19.12 -20.72 33.71
C ARG A 115 19.73 -22.06 33.26
N GLY A 116 19.79 -22.30 31.95
CA GLY A 116 20.48 -23.46 31.38
C GLY A 116 20.08 -23.80 29.93
N ARG A 117 18.86 -23.44 29.51
CA ARG A 117 18.37 -23.60 28.12
C ARG A 117 18.15 -22.28 27.36
N GLY A 118 18.75 -21.19 27.83
CA GLY A 118 18.47 -19.82 27.36
C GLY A 118 18.63 -19.65 25.85
N ALA A 119 19.78 -20.03 25.28
CA ALA A 119 20.06 -19.78 23.86
C ALA A 119 19.17 -20.57 22.87
N ILE A 120 18.70 -21.76 23.24
CA ILE A 120 17.81 -22.59 22.40
C ILE A 120 16.39 -22.07 22.50
N LEU A 121 15.90 -21.81 23.72
CA LEU A 121 14.57 -21.25 23.93
C LEU A 121 14.46 -19.85 23.29
N ASP A 122 15.49 -19.02 23.39
CA ASP A 122 15.52 -17.69 22.75
C ASP A 122 15.37 -17.77 21.22
N ARG A 123 15.90 -18.82 20.58
CA ARG A 123 15.75 -19.03 19.14
C ARG A 123 14.31 -19.44 18.78
N GLU A 124 13.75 -20.40 19.50
CA GLU A 124 12.38 -20.87 19.29
C GLU A 124 11.36 -19.75 19.57
N PHE A 125 11.53 -18.98 20.65
CA PHE A 125 10.68 -17.83 20.95
C PHE A 125 10.84 -16.69 19.96
N ARG A 126 12.04 -16.49 19.39
CA ARG A 126 12.22 -15.53 18.29
C ARG A 126 11.43 -15.97 17.07
N TYR A 127 11.46 -17.26 16.71
CA TYR A 127 10.65 -17.79 15.61
C TYR A 127 9.15 -17.60 15.87
N ILE A 128 8.67 -17.94 17.06
CA ILE A 128 7.27 -17.72 17.47
C ILE A 128 6.92 -16.24 17.39
N GLY A 129 7.77 -15.35 17.90
CA GLY A 129 7.53 -13.91 17.86
C GLY A 129 7.48 -13.36 16.44
N THR A 130 8.38 -13.82 15.56
CA THR A 130 8.34 -13.47 14.14
C THR A 130 7.04 -13.97 13.48
N TYR A 131 6.63 -15.21 13.76
CA TYR A 131 5.37 -15.77 13.26
C TYR A 131 4.14 -15.01 13.76
N MET A 132 4.09 -14.68 15.05
CA MET A 132 3.02 -13.85 15.63
C MET A 132 2.95 -12.47 14.99
N ASN A 133 4.10 -11.85 14.70
CA ASN A 133 4.12 -10.58 13.99
C ASN A 133 3.61 -10.70 12.55
N TYR A 134 3.89 -11.79 11.84
CA TYR A 134 3.28 -12.05 10.53
C TYR A 134 1.76 -12.23 10.62
N LEU A 135 1.28 -13.03 11.58
CA LEU A 135 -0.15 -13.22 11.80
C LEU A 135 -0.86 -11.91 12.13
N ARG A 136 -0.24 -11.09 12.99
CA ARG A 136 -0.70 -9.74 13.30
C ARG A 136 -0.86 -8.91 12.02
N THR A 137 0.18 -8.83 11.19
CA THR A 137 0.14 -8.07 9.93
C THR A 137 -0.96 -8.57 9.00
N PHE A 138 -1.10 -9.89 8.81
CA PHE A 138 -2.16 -10.45 7.96
C PHE A 138 -3.57 -10.15 8.48
N THR A 139 -3.74 -10.20 9.80
CA THR A 139 -5.03 -9.88 10.44
C THR A 139 -5.40 -8.43 10.19
N LEU A 140 -4.45 -7.50 10.40
CA LEU A 140 -4.66 -6.07 10.17
C LEU A 140 -4.98 -5.77 8.70
N ILE A 141 -4.25 -6.37 7.76
CA ILE A 141 -4.48 -6.23 6.32
C ILE A 141 -5.85 -6.72 5.90
N SER A 142 -6.33 -7.80 6.54
CA SER A 142 -7.65 -8.34 6.28
C SER A 142 -8.75 -7.44 6.84
N ILE A 143 -8.53 -6.81 8.00
CA ILE A 143 -9.47 -5.86 8.61
C ILE A 143 -9.65 -4.62 7.71
N ILE A 144 -8.56 -4.09 7.13
CA ILE A 144 -8.59 -2.94 6.22
C ILE A 144 -8.98 -3.32 4.77
N ASN A 145 -9.48 -4.54 4.56
CA ASN A 145 -9.99 -5.06 3.29
C ASN A 145 -8.97 -5.00 2.12
N ILE A 146 -7.67 -5.15 2.41
CA ILE A 146 -6.65 -5.28 1.38
C ILE A 146 -6.45 -6.75 1.02
N ASN A 147 -6.34 -7.01 -0.28
CA ASN A 147 -6.08 -8.35 -0.79
C ASN A 147 -4.72 -8.89 -0.29
N ILE A 148 -4.75 -10.00 0.45
CA ILE A 148 -3.56 -10.64 1.04
C ILE A 148 -2.53 -11.02 -0.03
N SER A 149 -2.96 -11.54 -1.19
CA SER A 149 -2.06 -11.90 -2.28
C SER A 149 -1.32 -10.67 -2.83
N LYS A 150 -2.00 -9.51 -2.87
CA LYS A 150 -1.34 -8.25 -3.24
C LYS A 150 -0.26 -7.87 -2.23
N HIS A 151 -0.54 -8.00 -0.93
CA HIS A 151 0.44 -7.74 0.12
C HIS A 151 1.64 -8.69 0.05
N ILE A 152 1.41 -9.99 -0.12
CA ILE A 152 2.50 -10.98 -0.24
C ILE A 152 3.40 -10.63 -1.43
N LYS A 153 2.81 -10.30 -2.59
CA LYS A 153 3.57 -9.88 -3.76
C LYS A 153 4.39 -8.61 -3.48
N PHE A 154 3.79 -7.62 -2.82
CA PHE A 154 4.51 -6.41 -2.41
C PHE A 154 5.70 -6.72 -1.49
N ARG A 155 5.49 -7.54 -0.44
CA ARG A 155 6.53 -7.96 0.50
C ARG A 155 7.68 -8.73 -0.16
N ASN A 156 7.41 -9.47 -1.23
CA ASN A 156 8.42 -10.19 -1.99
C ASN A 156 9.23 -9.26 -2.91
N ILE A 157 8.63 -8.15 -3.36
CA ILE A 157 9.30 -7.21 -4.26
C ILE A 157 10.16 -6.23 -3.47
N ILE A 158 9.64 -5.71 -2.36
CA ILE A 158 10.18 -4.52 -1.70
C ILE A 158 11.54 -4.75 -1.04
N THR A 159 12.37 -3.70 -1.01
CA THR A 159 13.64 -3.71 -0.28
C THR A 159 13.42 -3.64 1.23
N PHE A 160 14.38 -4.18 1.99
CA PHE A 160 14.34 -4.05 3.44
C PHE A 160 14.82 -2.67 3.86
N VAL A 161 13.93 -1.90 4.49
CA VAL A 161 14.26 -0.62 5.11
C VAL A 161 14.02 -0.74 6.61
N SER A 162 14.92 -0.15 7.41
CA SER A 162 14.74 -0.01 8.85
C SER A 162 14.97 1.43 9.26
N ARG A 163 14.17 1.92 10.22
CA ARG A 163 14.34 3.24 10.82
C ARG A 163 15.31 3.12 12.01
N ALA A 164 16.39 3.90 12.01
CA ALA A 164 17.31 4.01 13.13
C ALA A 164 16.72 4.90 14.24
N GLU A 165 17.26 4.82 15.46
CA GLU A 165 16.81 5.65 16.59
C GLU A 165 16.92 7.17 16.33
N GLY A 166 17.82 7.59 15.43
CA GLY A 166 17.94 8.98 14.97
C GLY A 166 16.96 9.40 13.87
N GLY A 167 16.02 8.54 13.47
CA GLY A 167 15.04 8.79 12.41
C GLY A 167 15.56 8.55 10.99
N GLU A 168 16.85 8.30 10.81
CA GLU A 168 17.43 7.95 9.51
C GLU A 168 17.01 6.56 9.04
N PHE A 169 16.80 6.40 7.75
CA PHE A 169 16.43 5.12 7.14
C PHE A 169 17.66 4.39 6.61
N ILE A 170 17.88 3.18 7.10
CA ILE A 170 18.92 2.26 6.63
C ILE A 170 18.29 1.32 5.61
N VAL A 171 18.79 1.37 4.38
CA VAL A 171 18.39 0.45 3.30
C VAL A 171 19.35 -0.73 3.30
N LYS A 172 18.81 -1.95 3.43
CA LYS A 172 19.58 -3.18 3.26
C LYS A 172 19.13 -3.89 1.99
N ASN A 173 20.13 -4.34 1.24
CA ASN A 173 19.95 -5.15 0.03
C ASN A 173 19.35 -4.36 -1.16
N LYS A 174 20.20 -4.03 -2.12
CA LYS A 174 19.79 -3.46 -3.41
C LYS A 174 19.86 -4.55 -4.47
N ARG A 175 18.70 -4.97 -4.98
CA ARG A 175 18.63 -5.71 -6.25
C ARG A 175 18.21 -4.74 -7.35
N LYS A 176 18.40 -5.14 -8.61
CA LYS A 176 17.79 -4.43 -9.73
C LYS A 176 16.29 -4.72 -9.75
N TYR A 177 15.50 -3.69 -9.97
CA TYR A 177 14.04 -3.75 -10.04
C TYR A 177 13.58 -3.35 -11.45
N SER A 178 12.45 -3.90 -11.89
CA SER A 178 11.80 -3.45 -13.13
C SER A 178 10.88 -2.25 -12.89
N SER A 179 10.57 -1.51 -13.95
CA SER A 179 9.58 -0.42 -13.88
C SER A 179 8.20 -0.93 -13.47
N GLU A 180 7.80 -2.11 -13.95
CA GLU A 180 6.54 -2.77 -13.56
C GLU A 180 6.49 -3.12 -12.06
N GLU A 181 7.61 -3.54 -11.46
CA GLU A 181 7.70 -3.80 -10.03
C GLU A 181 7.54 -2.51 -9.21
N ALA A 182 8.13 -1.40 -9.66
CA ALA A 182 8.01 -0.11 -9.00
C ALA A 182 6.59 0.48 -9.12
N ASP A 183 5.97 0.42 -10.31
CA ASP A 183 4.57 0.82 -10.52
C ASP A 183 3.62 0.00 -9.64
N TYR A 184 3.83 -1.31 -9.56
CA TYR A 184 3.06 -2.18 -8.67
C TYR A 184 3.20 -1.77 -7.20
N CYS A 185 4.42 -1.53 -6.72
CA CYS A 185 4.67 -1.10 -5.35
C CYS A 185 4.04 0.26 -5.05
N LEU A 186 4.10 1.21 -5.98
CA LEU A 186 3.51 2.54 -5.85
C LEU A 186 1.98 2.46 -5.75
N LYS A 187 1.34 1.72 -6.65
CA LYS A 187 -0.12 1.52 -6.61
C LYS A 187 -0.55 0.85 -5.31
N TYR A 188 0.17 -0.21 -4.91
CA TYR A 188 -0.13 -0.90 -3.67
C TYR A 188 0.01 0.00 -2.43
N ILE A 189 1.05 0.85 -2.36
CA ILE A 189 1.27 1.68 -1.18
C ILE A 189 0.25 2.81 -1.06
N ILE A 190 -0.23 3.34 -2.20
CA ILE A 190 -1.34 4.29 -2.26
C ILE A 190 -2.62 3.63 -1.75
N ASP A 191 -2.97 2.46 -2.30
CA ASP A 191 -4.12 1.66 -1.86
C ASP A 191 -4.05 1.40 -0.34
N LEU A 192 -2.87 1.02 0.16
CA LEU A 192 -2.64 0.75 1.58
C LEU A 192 -2.85 2.00 2.44
N ALA A 193 -2.27 3.14 2.06
CA ALA A 193 -2.39 4.38 2.81
C ALA A 193 -3.85 4.85 2.94
N ILE A 194 -4.61 4.80 1.84
CA ILE A 194 -6.03 5.16 1.81
C ILE A 194 -6.85 4.19 2.67
N ALA A 195 -6.63 2.87 2.51
CA ALA A 195 -7.37 1.87 3.28
C ALA A 195 -7.14 2.00 4.80
N VAL A 196 -5.91 2.30 5.23
CA VAL A 196 -5.57 2.57 6.63
C VAL A 196 -6.35 3.78 7.15
N GLN A 197 -6.36 4.87 6.40
CA GLN A 197 -7.08 6.10 6.74
C GLN A 197 -8.59 5.90 6.86
N ASP A 198 -9.19 5.08 5.98
CA ASP A 198 -10.64 4.89 5.95
C ASP A 198 -11.12 4.00 7.10
N HIS A 199 -10.31 3.02 7.51
CA HIS A 199 -10.70 2.02 8.51
C HIS A 199 -10.19 2.36 9.92
N LEU A 200 -9.18 3.20 10.04
CA LEU A 200 -8.58 3.57 11.32
C LEU A 200 -8.80 5.07 11.58
N PRO A 201 -9.28 5.45 12.77
CA PRO A 201 -9.60 6.84 13.07
C PRO A 201 -8.35 7.71 12.94
N ASN A 202 -8.41 8.68 12.02
CA ASN A 202 -7.40 9.72 11.91
C ASN A 202 -7.31 10.48 13.24
N ARG A 203 -6.11 10.53 13.82
CA ARG A 203 -5.74 11.55 14.79
C ARG A 203 -4.68 12.44 14.18
#